data_AF-B3PG92-F1
#
_entry.id   AF-B3PG92-F1
#
_cell.length_a   1.000
_cell.length_b   1.000
_cell.length_c   1.000
_cell.angle_alpha   90.00
_cell.angle_beta   90.00
_cell.angle_gamma   90.00
#
_symmetry.space_group_name_H-M   'P 1'
#
loop_
_entity.id
_entity.type
_entity.pdbx_description
1 polymer ?
#
loop_
_entity_poly.entity_id
_entity_poly.type
_entity_poly.pdbx_seq_one_letter_code
_entity_poly.pdbx_strand_id
1 'polypeptide(L)'
;MSLLLLAAIPWASSWLESIKVGNFEAKFRELQEAVDATQKELDQLKSTYREMEQDFMKTCNEFDPDAPATELNKLASKLKAKAKGLTSIDFLFSNLANSSNQAEVFGAACALHVRPQFHAIDGVINLLDALSKTATLRDFRLKTIYRLLMAVDEIVKLDTRNDESLLTDEQRKGIARVLAQLQSHPRCLADDTSQYAAKIIAKL
;
A
#
# COMPACT_ATOMS: atom_id res chain seq x y z
N MET A 1 -15.67 67.93 6.97
CA MET A 1 -14.68 68.73 6.21
C MET A 1 -13.37 68.77 6.99
N SER A 2 -12.73 67.61 7.22
CA SER A 2 -11.52 67.52 8.08
C SER A 2 -10.53 66.42 7.65
N LEU A 3 -10.64 65.87 6.44
CA LEU A 3 -9.74 64.82 5.94
C LEU A 3 -8.71 65.32 4.93
N LEU A 4 -8.70 66.63 4.60
CA LEU A 4 -7.82 67.19 3.57
C LEU A 4 -6.50 67.78 4.09
N LEU A 5 -6.24 67.74 5.41
CA LEU A 5 -5.04 68.34 5.99
C LEU A 5 -3.87 67.36 6.22
N LEU A 6 -4.04 66.07 5.94
CA LEU A 6 -2.96 65.07 6.10
C LEU A 6 -2.09 64.87 4.85
N ALA A 7 -2.43 65.48 3.71
CA ALA A 7 -1.70 65.33 2.45
C ALA A 7 -0.47 66.27 2.31
N ALA A 8 -0.27 67.20 3.24
CA ALA A 8 0.76 68.25 3.14
C ALA A 8 1.99 67.99 4.04
N ILE A 9 2.17 66.76 4.52
CA ILE A 9 3.27 66.39 5.40
C ILE A 9 4.23 65.47 4.62
N PRO A 10 5.40 65.97 4.15
CA PRO A 10 6.31 65.21 3.27
C PRO A 10 6.84 63.92 3.90
N TRP A 11 6.85 63.83 5.23
CA TRP A 11 7.28 62.63 5.96
C TRP A 11 6.16 61.59 6.13
N ALA A 12 4.88 61.97 6.03
CA ALA A 12 3.75 61.06 6.28
C ALA A 12 3.54 60.05 5.14
N SER A 13 3.82 60.44 3.88
CA SER A 13 3.78 59.52 2.73
C SER A 13 4.88 58.45 2.82
N SER A 14 6.12 58.85 3.14
CA SER A 14 7.24 57.92 3.33
C SER A 14 7.01 56.96 4.50
N TRP A 15 6.36 57.44 5.58
CA TRP A 15 6.05 56.63 6.75
C TRP A 15 4.91 55.63 6.47
N LEU A 16 3.85 56.04 5.79
CA LEU A 16 2.75 55.17 5.37
C LEU A 16 3.18 54.11 4.34
N GLU A 17 4.08 54.46 3.41
CA GLU A 17 4.69 53.51 2.48
C GLU A 17 5.61 52.54 3.22
N SER A 18 6.42 53.00 4.17
CA SER A 18 7.28 52.13 4.99
C SER A 18 6.49 51.15 5.87
N ILE A 19 5.31 51.54 6.37
CA ILE A 19 4.46 50.67 7.20
C ILE A 19 3.77 49.60 6.34
N LYS A 20 3.35 49.93 5.11
CA LYS A 20 2.78 48.94 4.18
C LYS A 20 3.84 47.97 3.66
N VAL A 21 5.03 48.46 3.31
CA VAL A 21 6.15 47.62 2.84
C VAL A 21 6.71 46.78 3.99
N GLY A 22 6.90 47.36 5.18
CA GLY A 22 7.39 46.66 6.36
C GLY A 22 6.44 45.58 6.89
N ASN A 23 5.11 45.82 6.89
CA ASN A 23 4.15 44.76 7.20
C ASN A 23 4.08 43.69 6.13
N PHE A 24 4.34 44.03 4.86
CA PHE A 24 4.39 43.05 3.79
C PHE A 24 5.65 42.19 3.89
N GLU A 25 6.82 42.79 4.14
CA GLU A 25 8.08 42.07 4.40
C GLU A 25 8.00 41.21 5.66
N ALA A 26 7.38 41.70 6.74
CA ALA A 26 7.15 40.93 7.96
C ALA A 26 6.24 39.72 7.69
N LYS A 27 5.10 39.94 7.02
CA LYS A 27 4.21 38.84 6.61
C LYS A 27 4.88 37.86 5.65
N PHE A 28 5.71 38.35 4.73
CA PHE A 28 6.45 37.51 3.79
C PHE A 28 7.50 36.66 4.53
N ARG A 29 8.20 37.24 5.51
CA ARG A 29 9.13 36.52 6.37
C ARG A 29 8.41 35.47 7.23
N GLU A 30 7.28 35.80 7.84
CA GLU A 30 6.44 34.84 8.56
C GLU A 30 5.96 33.70 7.64
N LEU A 31 5.56 34.02 6.41
CA LEU A 31 5.15 33.02 5.41
C LEU A 31 6.32 32.11 5.02
N GLN A 32 7.51 32.69 4.84
CA GLN A 32 8.71 31.94 4.51
C GLN A 32 9.15 31.04 5.68
N GLU A 33 9.10 31.53 6.91
CA GLU A 33 9.35 30.73 8.12
C GLU A 33 8.33 29.59 8.27
N ALA A 34 7.05 29.84 7.97
CA ALA A 34 6.02 28.81 7.98
C ALA A 34 6.22 27.76 6.88
N VAL A 35 6.65 28.17 5.69
CA VAL A 35 6.99 27.26 4.58
C VAL A 35 8.20 26.41 4.95
N ASP A 36 9.26 27.00 5.52
CA ASP A 36 10.46 26.28 5.94
C ASP A 36 10.16 25.29 7.08
N ALA A 37 9.32 25.68 8.04
CA ALA A 37 8.85 24.80 9.11
C ALA A 37 8.04 23.62 8.56
N THR A 38 7.10 23.89 7.65
CA THR A 38 6.27 22.85 6.99
C THR A 38 7.14 21.89 6.18
N GLN A 39 8.15 22.42 5.47
CA GLN A 39 9.08 21.61 4.71
C GLN A 39 9.88 20.67 5.62
N LYS A 40 10.36 21.18 6.77
CA LYS A 40 11.08 20.38 7.76
C LYS A 40 10.21 19.28 8.35
N GLU A 41 8.95 19.57 8.67
CA GLU A 41 7.99 18.56 9.15
C GLU A 41 7.70 17.50 8.08
N LEU A 42 7.54 17.90 6.82
CA LEU A 42 7.36 16.98 5.70
C LEU A 42 8.57 16.06 5.52
N ASP A 43 9.78 16.59 5.62
CA ASP A 43 11.00 15.80 5.48
C ASP A 43 11.17 14.82 6.64
N GLN A 44 10.81 15.23 7.86
CA GLN A 44 10.78 14.33 9.02
C GLN A 44 9.73 13.24 8.85
N LEU A 45 8.52 13.57 8.36
CA LEU A 45 7.47 12.60 8.11
C LEU A 45 7.87 11.58 7.02
N LYS A 46 8.52 12.04 5.94
CA LYS A 46 9.08 11.17 4.90
C LYS A 46 10.15 10.23 5.44
N SER A 47 11.01 10.71 6.35
CA SER A 47 12.04 9.87 6.99
C SER A 47 11.38 8.75 7.80
N THR A 48 10.44 9.10 8.67
CA THR A 48 9.69 8.12 9.48
C THR A 48 9.00 7.09 8.60
N TYR A 49 8.36 7.53 7.51
CA TYR A 49 7.70 6.62 6.58
C TYR A 49 8.67 5.61 5.95
N ARG A 50 9.84 6.07 5.48
CA ARG A 50 10.88 5.19 4.91
C ARG A 50 11.42 4.21 5.95
N GLU A 51 11.61 4.63 7.19
CA GLU A 51 12.04 3.75 8.27
C GLU A 51 11.03 2.64 8.53
N MET A 52 9.73 2.95 8.50
CA MET A 52 8.66 1.96 8.66
C MET A 52 8.59 0.98 7.48
N GLU A 53 8.75 1.46 6.23
CA GLU A 53 8.85 0.59 5.06
C GLU A 53 10.06 -0.37 5.17
N GLN A 54 11.23 0.17 5.54
CA GLN A 54 12.45 -0.62 5.72
C GLN A 54 12.31 -1.66 6.83
N ASP A 55 11.70 -1.31 7.96
CA ASP A 55 11.43 -2.23 9.07
C ASP A 55 10.42 -3.33 8.67
N PHE A 56 9.44 -3.00 7.83
CA PHE A 56 8.55 -3.99 7.24
C PHE A 56 9.33 -4.97 6.35
N MET A 57 10.14 -4.46 5.42
CA MET A 57 10.94 -5.29 4.51
C MET A 57 11.98 -6.14 5.25
N LYS A 58 12.58 -5.61 6.32
CA LYS A 58 13.46 -6.37 7.21
C LYS A 58 12.74 -7.54 7.85
N THR A 59 11.47 -7.34 8.25
CA THR A 59 10.63 -8.41 8.79
C THR A 59 10.28 -9.44 7.72
N CYS A 60 10.05 -9.04 6.46
CA CYS A 60 9.85 -9.98 5.36
C CYS A 60 11.03 -10.94 5.22
N ASN A 61 12.26 -10.45 5.37
CA ASN A 61 13.48 -11.27 5.28
C ASN A 61 13.65 -12.29 6.42
N GLU A 62 12.79 -12.28 7.44
CA GLU A 62 12.70 -13.37 8.43
C GLU A 62 11.98 -14.62 7.88
N PHE A 63 11.43 -14.53 6.65
CA PHE A 63 10.77 -15.66 6.00
C PHE A 63 11.76 -16.77 5.65
N ASP A 64 11.48 -17.96 6.17
CA ASP A 64 12.18 -19.20 5.85
C ASP A 64 11.20 -20.17 5.15
N PRO A 65 11.47 -20.56 3.88
CA PRO A 65 10.62 -21.49 3.14
C PRO A 65 10.55 -22.89 3.74
N ASP A 66 11.47 -23.26 4.64
CA ASP A 66 11.54 -24.58 5.28
C ASP A 66 10.99 -24.58 6.72
N ALA A 67 10.74 -23.41 7.31
CA ALA A 67 10.24 -23.27 8.68
C ALA A 67 8.89 -23.99 8.93
N PRO A 68 8.58 -24.47 10.15
CA PRO A 68 7.28 -25.06 10.43
C PRO A 68 6.13 -24.05 10.23
N ALA A 69 4.93 -24.56 9.91
CA ALA A 69 3.77 -23.72 9.63
C ALA A 69 3.39 -22.78 10.80
N THR A 70 3.69 -23.19 12.04
CA THR A 70 3.48 -22.39 13.26
C THR A 70 4.36 -21.13 13.26
N GLU A 71 5.60 -21.21 12.82
CA GLU A 71 6.51 -20.06 12.72
C GLU A 71 6.10 -19.12 11.59
N LEU A 72 5.75 -19.66 10.43
CA LEU A 72 5.21 -18.85 9.33
C LEU A 72 3.91 -18.15 9.73
N ASN A 73 3.07 -18.76 10.57
CA ASN A 73 1.88 -18.10 11.11
C ASN A 73 2.24 -16.97 12.09
N LYS A 74 3.27 -17.13 12.94
CA LYS A 74 3.77 -16.06 13.81
C LYS A 74 4.31 -14.89 13.00
N LEU A 75 5.13 -15.19 11.97
CA LEU A 75 5.65 -14.18 11.04
C LEU A 75 4.51 -13.46 10.33
N ALA A 76 3.52 -14.18 9.81
CA ALA A 76 2.34 -13.58 9.19
C ALA A 76 1.59 -12.63 10.13
N SER A 77 1.42 -12.99 11.41
CA SER A 77 0.79 -12.12 12.41
C SER A 77 1.61 -10.85 12.65
N LYS A 78 2.95 -10.96 12.74
CA LYS A 78 3.86 -9.81 12.88
C LYS A 78 3.79 -8.88 11.68
N LEU A 79 3.84 -9.43 10.46
CA LEU A 79 3.72 -8.68 9.22
C LEU A 79 2.36 -7.98 9.11
N LYS A 80 1.27 -8.68 9.41
CA LYS A 80 -0.08 -8.10 9.44
C LYS A 80 -0.19 -6.94 10.44
N ALA A 81 0.40 -7.08 11.63
CA ALA A 81 0.40 -6.01 12.63
C ALA A 81 1.16 -4.76 12.14
N LYS A 82 2.36 -4.95 11.56
CA LYS A 82 3.14 -3.85 10.97
C LYS A 82 2.41 -3.19 9.81
N ALA A 83 1.82 -3.98 8.89
CA ALA A 83 1.10 -3.46 7.74
C ALA A 83 -0.05 -2.52 8.10
N LYS A 84 -0.76 -2.80 9.21
CA LYS A 84 -1.84 -1.92 9.72
C LYS A 84 -1.34 -0.54 10.16
N GLY A 85 -0.07 -0.44 10.58
CA GLY A 85 0.55 0.82 11.01
C GLY A 85 1.17 1.64 9.86
N LEU A 86 1.38 1.04 8.69
CA LEU A 86 1.98 1.74 7.55
C LEU A 86 1.02 2.78 6.96
N THR A 87 1.54 3.92 6.49
CA THR A 87 0.73 4.91 5.77
C THR A 87 0.27 4.37 4.40
N SER A 88 1.16 3.73 3.66
CA SER A 88 0.87 3.04 2.39
C SER A 88 1.58 1.67 2.36
N ILE A 89 1.07 0.78 1.52
CA ILE A 89 1.64 -0.53 1.21
C ILE A 89 2.01 -0.65 -0.27
N ASP A 90 1.89 0.44 -1.05
CA ASP A 90 2.05 0.43 -2.51
C ASP A 90 3.43 -0.02 -2.96
N PHE A 91 4.45 0.24 -2.13
CA PHE A 91 5.82 -0.20 -2.38
C PHE A 91 5.94 -1.73 -2.56
N LEU A 92 5.02 -2.50 -1.96
CA LEU A 92 5.00 -3.97 -2.03
C LEU A 92 4.49 -4.52 -3.37
N PHE A 93 3.83 -3.70 -4.20
CA PHE A 93 3.10 -4.19 -5.38
C PHE A 93 3.71 -3.77 -6.71
N SER A 94 4.60 -2.77 -6.70
CA SER A 94 5.24 -2.22 -7.91
C SER A 94 5.89 -3.26 -8.82
N ASN A 95 6.41 -4.37 -8.25
CA ASN A 95 7.08 -5.44 -8.99
C ASN A 95 6.54 -6.85 -8.68
N LEU A 96 5.36 -6.95 -8.06
CA LEU A 96 4.86 -8.23 -7.52
C LEU A 96 4.69 -9.30 -8.60
N ALA A 97 4.19 -8.92 -9.79
CA ALA A 97 3.95 -9.85 -10.91
C ALA A 97 5.22 -10.59 -11.38
N ASN A 98 6.39 -9.97 -11.21
CA ASN A 98 7.68 -10.50 -11.66
C ASN A 98 8.56 -10.99 -10.51
N SER A 99 8.10 -10.89 -9.25
CA SER A 99 8.93 -11.25 -8.11
C SER A 99 9.11 -12.77 -8.00
N SER A 100 10.37 -13.20 -7.94
CA SER A 100 10.75 -14.54 -7.52
C SER A 100 11.03 -14.63 -6.02
N ASN A 101 11.01 -13.50 -5.30
CA ASN A 101 11.33 -13.44 -3.89
C ASN A 101 10.11 -13.84 -3.05
N GLN A 102 10.10 -15.09 -2.56
CA GLN A 102 9.01 -15.61 -1.73
C GLN A 102 8.78 -14.79 -0.45
N ALA A 103 9.84 -14.23 0.14
CA ALA A 103 9.75 -13.43 1.37
C ALA A 103 8.94 -12.15 1.14
N GLU A 104 9.22 -11.44 0.05
CA GLU A 104 8.49 -10.25 -0.37
C GLU A 104 7.04 -10.58 -0.72
N VAL A 105 6.82 -11.64 -1.50
CA VAL A 105 5.47 -12.07 -1.87
C VAL A 105 4.65 -12.47 -0.63
N PHE A 106 5.26 -13.18 0.31
CA PHE A 106 4.61 -13.52 1.58
C PHE A 106 4.26 -12.27 2.41
N GLY A 107 5.16 -11.30 2.44
CA GLY A 107 4.94 -9.98 3.04
C GLY A 107 3.78 -9.22 2.41
N ALA A 108 3.81 -9.08 1.08
CA ALA A 108 2.78 -8.44 0.28
C ALA A 108 1.41 -9.08 0.50
N ALA A 109 1.34 -10.41 0.48
CA ALA A 109 0.12 -11.16 0.76
C ALA A 109 -0.42 -10.90 2.17
N CYS A 110 0.47 -10.85 3.18
CA CYS A 110 0.09 -10.53 4.55
C CYS A 110 -0.42 -9.09 4.68
N ALA A 111 0.20 -8.13 4.00
CA ALA A 111 -0.21 -6.74 4.01
C ALA A 111 -1.58 -6.54 3.35
N LEU A 112 -1.79 -7.10 2.15
CA LEU A 112 -3.06 -7.02 1.43
C LEU A 112 -4.21 -7.69 2.19
N HIS A 113 -3.94 -8.76 2.92
CA HIS A 113 -4.96 -9.41 3.74
C HIS A 113 -5.53 -8.50 4.85
N VAL A 114 -4.79 -7.49 5.33
CA VAL A 114 -5.30 -6.55 6.35
C VAL A 114 -5.59 -5.16 5.79
N ARG A 115 -5.05 -4.84 4.61
CA ARG A 115 -5.26 -3.60 3.88
C ARG A 115 -5.51 -3.93 2.42
N PRO A 116 -6.68 -4.50 2.06
CA PRO A 116 -7.00 -4.80 0.67
C PRO A 116 -6.92 -3.54 -0.20
N GLN A 117 -6.28 -3.65 -1.36
CA GLN A 117 -6.10 -2.57 -2.34
C GLN A 117 -6.54 -3.06 -3.71
N PHE A 118 -7.52 -2.42 -4.33
CA PHE A 118 -8.05 -2.83 -5.63
C PHE A 118 -7.00 -2.75 -6.73
N HIS A 119 -6.18 -1.69 -6.76
CA HIS A 119 -5.12 -1.53 -7.76
C HIS A 119 -4.02 -2.59 -7.69
N ALA A 120 -3.90 -3.32 -6.57
CA ALA A 120 -2.92 -4.39 -6.42
C ALA A 120 -3.39 -5.73 -7.01
N ILE A 121 -4.68 -5.88 -7.35
CA ILE A 121 -5.26 -7.17 -7.74
C ILE A 121 -4.58 -7.75 -8.98
N ASP A 122 -4.33 -6.92 -10.00
CA ASP A 122 -3.73 -7.39 -11.25
C ASP A 122 -2.31 -7.93 -11.02
N GLY A 123 -1.54 -7.28 -10.14
CA GLY A 123 -0.20 -7.76 -9.75
C GLY A 123 -0.27 -9.13 -9.07
N VAL A 124 -1.22 -9.34 -8.17
CA VAL A 124 -1.43 -10.62 -7.46
C VAL A 124 -1.89 -11.71 -8.43
N ILE A 125 -2.86 -11.40 -9.29
CA ILE A 125 -3.42 -12.37 -10.24
C ILE A 125 -2.40 -12.75 -11.31
N ASN A 126 -1.61 -11.80 -11.81
CA ASN A 126 -0.53 -12.09 -12.75
C ASN A 126 0.54 -12.98 -12.12
N LEU A 127 0.92 -12.74 -10.84
CA LEU A 127 1.83 -13.62 -10.13
C LEU A 127 1.25 -15.03 -9.97
N LEU A 128 -0.01 -15.16 -9.53
CA LEU A 128 -0.67 -16.44 -9.36
C LEU A 128 -0.82 -17.21 -10.68
N ASP A 129 -1.14 -16.54 -11.79
CA ASP A 129 -1.18 -17.11 -13.15
C ASP A 129 0.22 -17.59 -13.59
N ALA A 130 1.25 -16.83 -13.23
CA ALA A 130 2.63 -17.16 -13.58
C ALA A 130 3.18 -18.34 -12.74
N LEU A 131 2.71 -18.51 -11.51
CA LEU A 131 3.00 -19.66 -10.64
C LEU A 131 2.25 -20.91 -11.10
N SER A 132 0.94 -20.80 -11.36
CA SER A 132 0.05 -21.92 -11.73
C SER A 132 0.48 -22.62 -13.03
N LYS A 133 1.16 -21.91 -13.94
CA LYS A 133 1.69 -22.46 -15.20
C LYS A 133 2.91 -23.36 -15.02
N THR A 134 3.53 -23.37 -13.84
CA THR A 134 4.73 -24.18 -13.57
C THR A 134 4.39 -25.38 -12.69
N ALA A 135 4.86 -26.58 -13.07
CA ALA A 135 4.54 -27.81 -12.35
C ALA A 135 4.95 -27.77 -10.86
N THR A 136 6.02 -27.03 -10.53
CA THR A 136 6.52 -26.87 -9.16
C THR A 136 6.00 -25.61 -8.47
N LEU A 137 5.14 -24.80 -9.09
CA LEU A 137 4.76 -23.47 -8.57
C LEU A 137 5.99 -22.59 -8.30
N ARG A 138 7.05 -22.72 -9.12
CA ARG A 138 8.38 -22.09 -8.93
C ARG A 138 8.98 -22.32 -7.55
N ASP A 139 8.70 -23.48 -6.97
CA ASP A 139 9.11 -23.88 -5.62
C ASP A 139 8.56 -22.95 -4.52
N PHE A 140 7.51 -22.18 -4.82
CA PHE A 140 6.79 -21.44 -3.79
C PHE A 140 6.19 -22.40 -2.78
N ARG A 141 6.38 -22.08 -1.51
CA ARG A 141 5.68 -22.80 -0.45
C ARG A 141 4.17 -22.59 -0.62
N LEU A 142 3.40 -23.67 -0.51
CA LEU A 142 1.94 -23.63 -0.58
C LEU A 142 1.34 -22.64 0.42
N LYS A 143 1.98 -22.46 1.58
CA LYS A 143 1.57 -21.46 2.57
C LYS A 143 1.60 -20.03 2.02
N THR A 144 2.58 -19.68 1.19
CA THR A 144 2.67 -18.37 0.54
C THR A 144 1.53 -18.19 -0.46
N ILE A 145 1.23 -19.22 -1.24
CA ILE A 145 0.12 -19.22 -2.20
C ILE A 145 -1.21 -19.10 -1.47
N TYR A 146 -1.41 -19.85 -0.39
CA TYR A 146 -2.59 -19.73 0.47
C TYR A 146 -2.76 -18.30 1.01
N ARG A 147 -1.68 -17.62 1.41
CA ARG A 147 -1.74 -16.22 1.85
C ARG A 147 -2.13 -15.27 0.71
N LEU A 148 -1.63 -15.50 -0.51
CA LEU A 148 -2.07 -14.73 -1.69
C LEU A 148 -3.57 -14.93 -1.94
N LEU A 149 -4.08 -16.15 -1.82
CA LEU A 149 -5.51 -16.42 -1.93
C LEU A 149 -6.31 -15.70 -0.84
N MET A 150 -5.82 -15.66 0.40
CA MET A 150 -6.46 -14.87 1.46
C MET A 150 -6.49 -13.37 1.12
N ALA A 151 -5.43 -12.82 0.52
CA ALA A 151 -5.41 -11.44 0.06
C ALA A 151 -6.45 -11.18 -1.04
N VAL A 152 -6.55 -12.08 -2.03
CA VAL A 152 -7.58 -12.00 -3.07
C VAL A 152 -8.99 -12.08 -2.45
N ASP A 153 -9.21 -12.99 -1.51
CA ASP A 153 -10.51 -13.14 -0.84
C ASP A 153 -10.93 -11.87 -0.11
N GLU A 154 -10.00 -11.16 0.54
CA GLU A 154 -10.30 -9.88 1.22
C GLU A 154 -10.61 -8.75 0.22
N ILE A 155 -9.94 -8.72 -0.94
CA ILE A 155 -10.28 -7.77 -2.01
C ILE A 155 -11.66 -8.07 -2.58
N VAL A 156 -11.98 -9.34 -2.87
CA VAL A 156 -13.31 -9.75 -3.36
C VAL A 156 -14.39 -9.44 -2.32
N LYS A 157 -14.14 -9.72 -1.03
CA LYS A 157 -15.08 -9.34 0.05
C LYS A 157 -15.28 -7.83 0.12
N LEU A 158 -14.20 -7.04 -0.01
CA LEU A 158 -14.30 -5.59 0.01
C LEU A 158 -15.17 -5.10 -1.16
N ASP A 159 -14.97 -5.66 -2.34
CA ASP A 159 -15.77 -5.37 -3.53
C ASP A 159 -17.27 -5.66 -3.32
N THR A 160 -17.60 -6.84 -2.79
CA THR A 160 -19.01 -7.22 -2.51
C THR A 160 -19.71 -6.37 -1.46
N ARG A 161 -18.95 -5.61 -0.65
CA ARG A 161 -19.51 -4.70 0.37
C ARG A 161 -19.78 -3.31 -0.19
N ASN A 162 -19.24 -2.97 -1.35
CA ASN A 162 -19.46 -1.68 -1.98
C ASN A 162 -20.77 -1.71 -2.77
N ASP A 163 -21.48 -0.58 -2.78
CA ASP A 163 -22.72 -0.43 -3.56
C ASP A 163 -22.48 -0.55 -5.07
N GLU A 164 -21.28 -0.14 -5.51
CA GLU A 164 -20.80 -0.29 -6.88
C GLU A 164 -19.56 -1.18 -6.90
N SER A 165 -19.52 -2.09 -7.88
CA SER A 165 -18.38 -2.97 -8.14
C SER A 165 -17.16 -2.14 -8.53
N LEU A 166 -16.07 -2.27 -7.78
CA LEU A 166 -14.79 -1.65 -8.10
C LEU A 166 -13.89 -2.57 -8.93
N LEU A 167 -14.14 -3.87 -8.90
CA LEU A 167 -13.53 -4.83 -9.82
C LEU A 167 -14.20 -4.77 -11.20
N THR A 168 -13.40 -4.73 -12.25
CA THR A 168 -13.93 -4.86 -13.63
C THR A 168 -14.32 -6.31 -13.94
N ASP A 169 -15.16 -6.51 -14.95
CA ASP A 169 -15.53 -7.84 -15.42
C ASP A 169 -14.32 -8.65 -15.89
N GLU A 170 -13.34 -7.98 -16.51
CA GLU A 170 -12.06 -8.59 -16.91
C GLU A 170 -11.28 -9.08 -15.70
N GLN A 171 -11.23 -8.28 -14.63
CA GLN A 171 -10.56 -8.65 -13.38
C GLN A 171 -11.27 -9.85 -12.73
N ARG A 172 -12.60 -9.85 -12.65
CA ARG A 172 -13.38 -10.99 -12.12
C ARG A 172 -13.12 -12.28 -12.90
N LYS A 173 -13.16 -12.20 -14.24
CA LYS A 173 -12.84 -13.35 -15.13
C LYS A 173 -11.40 -13.80 -14.95
N GLY A 174 -10.46 -12.86 -14.83
CA GLY A 174 -9.04 -13.12 -14.57
C GLY A 174 -8.83 -13.88 -13.26
N ILE A 175 -9.46 -13.41 -12.17
CA ILE A 175 -9.44 -14.07 -10.86
C ILE A 175 -10.02 -15.48 -10.99
N ALA A 176 -11.25 -15.62 -11.50
CA ALA A 176 -11.92 -16.92 -11.61
C ALA A 176 -11.08 -17.95 -12.39
N ARG A 177 -10.51 -17.55 -13.52
CA ARG A 177 -9.63 -18.38 -14.35
C ARG A 177 -8.40 -18.87 -13.58
N VAL A 178 -7.68 -17.97 -12.92
CA VAL A 178 -6.44 -18.30 -12.21
C VAL A 178 -6.72 -19.17 -10.98
N LEU A 179 -7.81 -18.89 -10.27
CA LEU A 179 -8.24 -19.73 -9.15
C LEU A 179 -8.62 -21.14 -9.60
N ALA A 180 -9.29 -21.29 -10.75
CA ALA A 180 -9.61 -22.60 -11.31
C ALA A 180 -8.35 -23.40 -11.69
N GLN A 181 -7.33 -22.73 -12.23
CA GLN A 181 -6.03 -23.36 -12.48
C GLN A 181 -5.36 -23.81 -11.18
N LEU A 182 -5.35 -22.97 -10.14
CA LEU A 182 -4.76 -23.34 -8.84
C LEU A 182 -5.54 -24.46 -8.15
N GLN A 183 -6.87 -24.46 -8.25
CA GLN A 183 -7.73 -25.50 -7.70
C GLN A 183 -7.39 -26.87 -8.28
N SER A 184 -7.13 -26.93 -9.60
CA SER A 184 -6.78 -28.16 -10.32
C SER A 184 -5.28 -28.47 -10.35
N HIS A 185 -4.44 -27.61 -9.79
CA HIS A 185 -2.99 -27.78 -9.81
C HIS A 185 -2.54 -28.95 -8.93
N PRO A 186 -1.70 -29.90 -9.43
CA PRO A 186 -1.33 -31.12 -8.70
C PRO A 186 -0.79 -30.88 -7.28
N ARG A 187 0.03 -29.85 -7.08
CA ARG A 187 0.57 -29.50 -5.75
C ARG A 187 -0.48 -28.96 -4.78
N CYS A 188 -1.61 -28.44 -5.26
CA CYS A 188 -2.65 -27.82 -4.43
C CYS A 188 -3.77 -28.80 -4.04
N LEU A 189 -3.93 -29.92 -4.76
CA LEU A 189 -5.08 -30.84 -4.60
C LEU A 189 -5.23 -31.41 -3.19
N ALA A 190 -4.11 -31.70 -2.52
CA ALA A 190 -4.09 -32.27 -1.18
C ALA A 190 -3.90 -31.22 -0.06
N ASP A 191 -3.92 -29.93 -0.41
CA ASP A 191 -3.70 -28.81 0.51
C ASP A 191 -4.96 -27.92 0.58
N ASP A 192 -5.11 -27.20 1.69
CA ASP A 192 -6.20 -26.25 1.90
C ASP A 192 -6.30 -25.19 0.78
N THR A 193 -5.21 -24.95 0.05
CA THR A 193 -5.14 -24.03 -1.09
C THR A 193 -6.19 -24.32 -2.16
N SER A 194 -6.41 -25.59 -2.54
CA SER A 194 -7.40 -25.94 -3.58
C SER A 194 -8.82 -25.66 -3.13
N GLN A 195 -9.18 -26.09 -1.92
CA GLN A 195 -10.51 -25.84 -1.34
C GLN A 195 -10.77 -24.35 -1.14
N TYR A 196 -9.75 -23.59 -0.73
CA TYR A 196 -9.88 -22.16 -0.53
C TYR A 196 -10.04 -21.39 -1.85
N ALA A 197 -9.34 -21.80 -2.91
CA ALA A 197 -9.54 -21.25 -4.25
C ALA A 197 -11.00 -21.46 -4.73
N ALA A 198 -11.54 -22.67 -4.58
CA ALA A 198 -12.93 -22.99 -4.93
C ALA A 198 -13.93 -22.11 -4.17
N LYS A 199 -13.68 -21.86 -2.87
CA LYS A 199 -14.51 -20.99 -2.04
C LYS A 199 -14.55 -19.54 -2.54
N ILE A 200 -13.44 -19.02 -3.06
CA ILE A 200 -13.39 -17.66 -3.61
C ILE A 200 -14.14 -17.60 -4.94
N ILE A 201 -13.96 -18.61 -5.82
CA ILE A 201 -14.67 -18.69 -7.11
C ILE A 201 -16.19 -18.63 -6.90
N ALA A 202 -16.72 -19.30 -5.87
CA ALA A 202 -18.15 -19.31 -5.57
C ALA A 202 -18.74 -17.95 -5.15
N LYS A 203 -17.91 -16.92 -4.90
CA LYS A 203 -18.33 -15.56 -4.50
C LYS A 203 -18.21 -14.53 -5.62
N LEU A 204 -17.51 -14.86 -6.70
CA LEU A 204 -17.29 -13.98 -7.84
C LEU A 204 -18.52 -13.96 -8.75
#